data_AF-A0A0F8N529-F1
#
_entry.id   AF-A0A0F8N529-F1
#
_cell.length_a   1.000
_cell.length_b   1.000
_cell.length_c   1.000
_cell.angle_alpha   90.00
_cell.angle_beta   90.00
_cell.angle_gamma   90.00
#
_symmetry.space_group_name_H-M   'P 1'
#
loop_
_entity.id
_entity.type
_entity.pdbx_description
1 polymer ?
#
loop_
_entity_poly.entity_id
_entity_poly.type
_entity_poly.pdbx_seq_one_letter_code
_entity_poly.pdbx_strand_id
1 'polypeptide(L)'
;MQAFVGTSGWYYEWNKEKSLDWFVRNSKLNTVELNASFYRIPSPNTIKNWSVKGAGLRWSVKAHMSVTHKHQFNERAFEIWNNFRERFEPLDPLIDFYLFQTPPKFKDIGKVLDFAKATGLGKRFALEIRNREVLGDEGLCEAIVEKVTPVSVDSPDFRDRIFPGKIVYLRMHGREGWYCYAYSGKEMRETAGKILEEGPEKAYVYFNNDHNMLKNARVMLDIMNELST
;
A
#
# COMPACT_ATOMS: atom_id res chain seq x y z
N MET A 1 10.45 12.48 -10.78
CA MET A 1 9.48 11.68 -10.00
C MET A 1 9.88 11.72 -8.53
N GLN A 2 8.94 11.83 -7.58
CA GLN A 2 9.22 11.66 -6.15
C GLN A 2 9.05 10.19 -5.75
N ALA A 3 10.05 9.61 -5.09
CA ALA A 3 10.02 8.22 -4.67
C ALA A 3 9.75 8.09 -3.16
N PHE A 4 8.75 7.28 -2.81
CA PHE A 4 8.39 6.92 -1.45
C PHE A 4 8.52 5.40 -1.30
N VAL A 5 9.48 4.92 -0.52
CA VAL A 5 9.71 3.49 -0.35
C VAL A 5 9.60 3.12 1.12
N GLY A 6 8.86 2.05 1.39
CA GLY A 6 8.47 1.65 2.74
C GLY A 6 8.31 0.13 2.88
N THR A 7 7.93 -0.28 4.09
CA THR A 7 7.57 -1.66 4.40
C THR A 7 6.11 -1.75 4.83
N SER A 8 5.49 -2.91 4.61
CA SER A 8 4.17 -3.27 5.12
C SER A 8 4.24 -3.65 6.59
N GLY A 9 4.36 -2.63 7.43
CA GLY A 9 4.53 -2.75 8.87
C GLY A 9 5.99 -2.71 9.29
N TRP A 10 6.21 -2.61 10.60
CA TRP A 10 7.54 -2.44 11.20
C TRP A 10 7.81 -3.39 12.37
N TYR A 11 6.86 -4.25 12.72
CA TYR A 11 6.97 -5.18 13.85
C TYR A 11 7.57 -6.51 13.38
N TYR A 12 8.88 -6.53 13.10
CA TYR A 12 9.60 -7.68 12.55
C TYR A 12 10.97 -7.86 13.24
N GLU A 13 11.65 -8.99 13.04
CA GLU A 13 12.92 -9.34 13.73
C GLU A 13 14.08 -8.35 13.46
N TRP A 14 14.02 -7.65 12.34
CA TRP A 14 14.97 -6.59 12.02
C TRP A 14 14.75 -5.33 12.86
N ASN A 15 13.54 -5.09 13.38
CA ASN A 15 13.24 -3.99 14.28
C ASN A 15 13.46 -4.45 15.73
N LYS A 16 14.61 -4.10 16.31
CA LYS A 16 15.03 -4.60 17.62
C LYS A 16 14.18 -4.11 18.78
N GLU A 17 13.56 -2.95 18.66
CA GLU A 17 12.66 -2.40 19.69
C GLU A 17 11.18 -2.68 19.41
N LYS A 18 10.87 -3.27 18.24
CA LYS A 18 9.52 -3.49 17.74
C LYS A 18 8.64 -2.21 17.79
N SER A 19 9.27 -1.05 17.60
CA SER A 19 8.67 0.26 17.80
C SER A 19 8.68 1.10 16.51
N LEU A 20 7.76 2.07 16.42
CA LEU A 20 7.79 3.05 15.33
C LEU A 20 9.02 3.97 15.46
N ASP A 21 9.42 4.33 16.68
CA ASP A 21 10.61 5.19 16.91
C ASP A 21 11.88 4.54 16.36
N TRP A 22 12.04 3.24 16.55
CA TRP A 22 13.15 2.51 15.95
C TRP A 22 13.06 2.54 14.43
N PHE A 23 11.87 2.33 13.87
CA PHE A 23 11.68 2.37 12.41
C PHE A 23 12.05 3.74 11.85
N VAL A 24 11.57 4.83 12.44
CA VAL A 24 11.88 6.20 12.00
C VAL A 24 13.38 6.50 12.09
N ARG A 25 14.03 6.12 13.21
CA ARG A 25 15.47 6.37 13.39
C ARG A 25 16.38 5.50 12.51
N ASN A 26 15.99 4.25 12.26
CA ASN A 26 16.91 3.25 11.72
C ASN A 26 16.56 2.80 10.30
N SER A 27 15.31 2.87 9.86
CA SER A 27 14.90 2.29 8.58
C SER A 27 15.58 2.95 7.38
N LYS A 28 15.82 4.27 7.45
CA LYS A 28 16.21 5.14 6.33
C LYS A 28 15.15 5.17 5.21
N LEU A 29 13.89 4.91 5.56
CA LEU A 29 12.75 4.91 4.65
C LEU A 29 11.90 6.17 4.90
N ASN A 30 11.08 6.55 3.91
CA ASN A 30 10.31 7.80 3.93
C ASN A 30 8.78 7.57 3.88
N THR A 31 8.33 6.33 3.79
CA THR A 31 6.92 5.96 3.93
C THR A 31 6.75 4.63 4.67
N VAL A 32 5.54 4.38 5.17
CA VAL A 32 5.18 3.11 5.82
C VAL A 32 3.73 2.72 5.51
N GLU A 33 3.51 1.43 5.26
CA GLU A 33 2.16 0.88 5.13
C GLU A 33 1.76 0.21 6.45
N LEU A 34 0.77 0.77 7.14
CA LEU A 34 0.20 0.18 8.35
C LEU A 34 -0.71 -0.99 7.97
N ASN A 35 -0.19 -2.21 8.15
CA ASN A 35 -0.94 -3.44 7.90
C ASN A 35 -1.67 -3.97 9.16
N ALA A 36 -1.21 -3.63 10.37
CA ALA A 36 -1.80 -4.12 11.62
C ALA A 36 -3.27 -3.69 11.80
N SER A 37 -3.66 -2.55 11.23
CA SER A 37 -5.04 -2.03 11.23
C SER A 37 -6.03 -2.93 10.50
N PHE A 38 -5.54 -3.83 9.62
CA PHE A 38 -6.37 -4.83 8.95
C PHE A 38 -6.99 -5.81 9.95
N TYR A 39 -6.24 -6.20 10.98
CA TYR A 39 -6.65 -7.22 11.96
C TYR A 39 -7.26 -6.62 13.23
N ARG A 40 -6.81 -5.41 13.62
CA ARG A 40 -7.25 -4.76 14.85
C ARG A 40 -7.28 -3.25 14.67
N ILE A 41 -8.37 -2.63 15.11
CA ILE A 41 -8.46 -1.16 15.16
C ILE A 41 -7.51 -0.64 16.25
N PRO A 42 -6.49 0.19 15.92
CA PRO A 42 -5.58 0.76 16.91
C PRO A 42 -6.31 1.69 17.88
N SER A 43 -5.78 1.84 19.10
CA SER A 43 -6.35 2.76 20.08
C SER A 43 -6.09 4.22 19.68
N PRO A 44 -6.95 5.17 20.10
CA PRO A 44 -6.74 6.59 19.80
C PRO A 44 -5.37 7.11 20.27
N ASN A 45 -4.92 6.68 21.46
CA ASN A 45 -3.61 7.08 21.99
C ASN A 45 -2.46 6.56 21.12
N THR A 46 -2.57 5.32 20.61
CA THR A 46 -1.57 4.77 19.69
C THR A 46 -1.50 5.57 18.39
N ILE A 47 -2.65 5.93 17.81
CA ILE A 47 -2.71 6.73 16.57
C ILE A 47 -2.11 8.12 16.79
N LYS A 48 -2.47 8.79 17.90
CA LYS A 48 -1.90 10.08 18.27
C LYS A 48 -0.38 10.01 18.47
N ASN A 49 0.11 8.93 19.08
CA ASN A 49 1.56 8.73 19.21
C ASN A 49 2.23 8.54 17.85
N TRP A 50 1.58 7.83 16.91
CA TRP A 50 2.10 7.69 15.56
C TRP A 50 2.11 9.00 14.77
N SER A 51 1.13 9.89 14.96
CA SER A 51 1.13 11.18 14.26
C SER A 51 2.27 12.10 14.69
N VAL A 52 2.70 11.99 15.95
CA VAL A 52 3.89 12.71 16.44
C VAL A 52 5.18 12.02 16.00
N LYS A 53 5.32 10.71 16.29
CA LYS A 53 6.57 9.97 16.07
C LYS A 53 6.86 9.74 14.59
N GLY A 54 5.81 9.58 13.79
CA GLY A 54 5.88 9.33 12.35
C GLY A 54 5.73 10.58 11.49
N ALA A 55 5.88 11.78 12.05
CA ALA A 55 5.69 13.05 11.34
C ALA A 55 6.58 13.21 10.10
N GLY A 56 7.76 12.57 10.08
CA GLY A 56 8.67 12.55 8.93
C GLY A 56 8.36 11.48 7.87
N LEU A 57 7.32 10.67 8.06
CA LEU A 57 6.91 9.62 7.13
C LEU A 57 5.60 9.99 6.43
N ARG A 58 5.46 9.52 5.20
CA ARG A 58 4.15 9.34 4.59
C ARG A 58 3.55 8.00 4.99
N TRP A 59 2.22 7.92 4.99
CA TRP A 59 1.49 6.76 5.47
C TRP A 59 0.52 6.22 4.43
N SER A 60 0.49 4.89 4.34
CA SER A 60 -0.64 4.14 3.78
C SER A 60 -1.29 3.33 4.90
N VAL A 61 -2.60 3.46 5.12
CA VAL A 61 -3.31 2.73 6.19
C VAL A 61 -4.23 1.69 5.58
N LYS A 62 -3.98 0.41 5.87
CA LYS A 62 -4.85 -0.66 5.40
C LYS A 62 -6.17 -0.66 6.17
N ALA A 63 -7.27 -0.63 5.43
CA ALA A 63 -8.61 -0.69 5.99
C ALA A 63 -8.82 -2.00 6.77
N HIS A 64 -9.63 -1.95 7.83
CA HIS A 64 -9.94 -3.11 8.64
C HIS A 64 -10.63 -4.22 7.81
N MET A 65 -10.29 -5.49 8.06
CA MET A 65 -10.80 -6.64 7.29
C MET A 65 -12.33 -6.74 7.29
N SER A 66 -13.00 -6.15 8.28
CA SER A 66 -14.46 -6.12 8.29
C SER A 66 -15.04 -5.37 7.09
N VAL A 67 -14.33 -4.36 6.57
CA VAL A 67 -14.78 -3.56 5.43
C VAL A 67 -14.66 -4.37 4.14
N THR A 68 -13.47 -4.91 3.85
CA THR A 68 -13.20 -5.53 2.55
C THR A 68 -13.50 -7.04 2.51
N HIS A 69 -13.34 -7.77 3.62
CA HIS A 69 -13.51 -9.22 3.66
C HIS A 69 -14.85 -9.66 4.24
N LYS A 70 -15.24 -9.13 5.41
CA LYS A 70 -16.47 -9.57 6.09
C LYS A 70 -17.74 -9.00 5.44
N HIS A 71 -17.75 -7.68 5.22
CA HIS A 71 -18.92 -6.97 4.70
C HIS A 71 -18.78 -6.58 3.22
N GLN A 72 -17.60 -6.80 2.64
CA GLN A 72 -17.31 -6.68 1.22
C GLN A 72 -17.94 -5.44 0.58
N PHE A 73 -17.63 -4.27 1.14
CA PHE A 73 -18.02 -2.96 0.60
C PHE A 73 -19.54 -2.68 0.57
N ASN A 74 -20.35 -3.41 1.36
CA ASN A 74 -21.78 -3.07 1.50
C ASN A 74 -22.01 -1.86 2.42
N GLU A 75 -23.28 -1.50 2.67
CA GLU A 75 -23.66 -0.38 3.55
C GLU A 75 -23.06 -0.48 4.95
N ARG A 76 -23.06 -1.68 5.55
CA ARG A 76 -22.43 -1.91 6.87
C ARG A 76 -20.92 -1.70 6.81
N ALA A 77 -20.27 -2.06 5.70
CA ALA A 77 -18.85 -1.77 5.49
C ALA A 77 -18.57 -0.26 5.51
N PHE A 78 -19.50 0.56 4.99
CA PHE A 78 -19.36 2.00 4.92
C PHE A 78 -19.44 2.65 6.30
N GLU A 79 -20.40 2.22 7.13
CA GLU A 79 -20.49 2.67 8.53
C GLU A 79 -19.21 2.33 9.32
N ILE A 80 -18.70 1.10 9.15
CA ILE A 80 -17.47 0.67 9.82
C ILE A 80 -16.26 1.47 9.32
N TRP A 81 -16.20 1.74 8.02
CA TRP A 81 -15.17 2.58 7.42
C TRP A 81 -15.18 4.00 7.99
N ASN A 82 -16.34 4.66 8.13
CA ASN A 82 -16.41 6.01 8.69
C ASN A 82 -15.89 6.05 10.13
N ASN A 83 -16.37 5.11 10.97
CA ASN A 83 -15.87 4.96 12.35
C ASN A 83 -14.36 4.66 12.41
N PHE A 84 -13.84 3.91 11.45
CA PHE A 84 -12.41 3.62 11.33
C PHE A 84 -11.63 4.88 10.96
N ARG A 85 -12.04 5.59 9.91
CA ARG A 85 -11.40 6.80 9.40
C ARG A 85 -11.36 7.91 10.44
N GLU A 86 -12.45 8.13 11.17
CA GLU A 86 -12.51 9.13 12.24
C GLU A 86 -11.43 8.93 13.31
N ARG A 87 -11.11 7.68 13.66
CA ARG A 87 -10.04 7.40 14.63
C ARG A 87 -8.66 7.81 14.12
N PHE A 88 -8.48 7.85 12.81
CA PHE A 88 -7.24 8.25 12.14
C PHE A 88 -7.14 9.76 11.91
N GLU A 89 -8.12 10.57 12.32
CA GLU A 89 -8.10 12.03 12.17
C GLU A 89 -6.79 12.70 12.65
N PRO A 90 -6.18 12.32 13.80
CA PRO A 90 -4.89 12.87 14.22
C PRO A 90 -3.71 12.54 13.29
N LEU A 91 -3.81 11.46 12.51
CA LEU A 91 -2.77 10.98 11.59
C LEU A 91 -3.10 11.32 10.11
N ASP A 92 -4.34 11.68 9.79
CA ASP A 92 -4.85 11.90 8.42
C ASP A 92 -3.98 12.85 7.58
N PRO A 93 -3.42 13.96 8.11
CA PRO A 93 -2.52 14.83 7.35
C PRO A 93 -1.26 14.12 6.80
N LEU A 94 -0.86 13.02 7.43
CA LEU A 94 0.29 12.20 7.03
C LEU A 94 -0.11 11.01 6.12
N ILE A 95 -1.41 10.73 5.99
CA ILE A 95 -1.93 9.59 5.23
C ILE A 95 -2.17 10.00 3.78
N ASP A 96 -1.31 9.51 2.88
CA ASP A 96 -1.54 9.65 1.44
C ASP A 96 -2.59 8.66 0.95
N PHE A 97 -2.65 7.47 1.53
CA PHE A 97 -3.56 6.43 1.07
C PHE A 97 -4.25 5.68 2.20
N TYR A 98 -5.48 5.28 1.92
CA TYR A 98 -6.12 4.18 2.59
C TYR A 98 -6.18 2.98 1.64
N LEU A 99 -5.55 1.88 2.06
CA LEU A 99 -5.45 0.66 1.27
C LEU A 99 -6.66 -0.24 1.51
N PHE A 100 -7.41 -0.51 0.45
CA PHE A 100 -8.50 -1.47 0.39
C PHE A 100 -8.08 -2.64 -0.49
N GLN A 101 -7.71 -3.75 0.15
CA GLN A 101 -7.39 -4.99 -0.55
C GLN A 101 -8.63 -5.88 -0.62
N THR A 102 -9.02 -6.29 -1.83
CA THR A 102 -10.17 -7.17 -2.04
C THR A 102 -9.84 -8.61 -1.64
N PRO A 103 -10.84 -9.42 -1.23
CA PRO A 103 -10.66 -10.86 -1.08
C PRO A 103 -10.38 -11.55 -2.42
N PRO A 104 -9.65 -12.68 -2.46
CA PRO A 104 -9.31 -13.37 -3.72
C PRO A 104 -10.50 -13.78 -4.60
N LYS A 105 -11.68 -14.02 -4.00
CA LYS A 105 -12.91 -14.43 -4.70
C LYS A 105 -13.81 -13.26 -5.10
N PHE A 106 -13.47 -12.04 -4.72
CA PHE A 106 -14.32 -10.87 -4.94
C PHE A 106 -14.19 -10.36 -6.39
N LYS A 107 -15.32 -10.21 -7.09
CA LYS A 107 -15.35 -9.81 -8.52
C LYS A 107 -16.14 -8.52 -8.81
N ASP A 108 -16.91 -8.02 -7.85
CA ASP A 108 -17.86 -6.93 -8.07
C ASP A 108 -17.19 -5.54 -8.01
N ILE A 109 -16.56 -5.15 -9.12
CA ILE A 109 -15.86 -3.87 -9.23
C ILE A 109 -16.82 -2.67 -9.13
N GLY A 110 -18.04 -2.79 -9.65
CA GLY A 110 -19.05 -1.73 -9.53
C GLY A 110 -19.30 -1.35 -8.08
N LYS A 111 -19.52 -2.36 -7.22
CA LYS A 111 -19.71 -2.16 -5.79
C LYS A 111 -18.51 -1.51 -5.10
N VAL A 112 -17.28 -1.86 -5.47
CA VAL A 112 -16.07 -1.23 -4.91
C VAL A 112 -15.97 0.23 -5.33
N LEU A 113 -16.29 0.55 -6.58
CA LEU A 113 -16.22 1.91 -7.10
C LEU A 113 -17.32 2.81 -6.50
N ASP A 114 -18.52 2.27 -6.27
CA ASP A 114 -19.58 2.97 -5.55
C ASP A 114 -19.21 3.23 -4.10
N PHE A 115 -18.63 2.23 -3.43
CA PHE A 115 -18.08 2.38 -2.10
C PHE A 115 -16.98 3.46 -2.06
N ALA A 116 -16.02 3.42 -3.00
CA ALA A 116 -14.94 4.39 -3.09
C ALA A 116 -15.48 5.82 -3.31
N LYS A 117 -16.48 5.98 -4.17
CA LYS A 117 -17.18 7.25 -4.38
C LYS A 117 -17.83 7.74 -3.09
N ALA A 118 -18.54 6.87 -2.37
CA ALA A 118 -19.18 7.21 -1.10
C ALA A 118 -18.17 7.65 -0.03
N THR A 119 -16.95 7.09 -0.01
CA THR A 119 -15.91 7.49 0.96
C THR A 119 -15.38 8.92 0.76
N GLY A 120 -15.53 9.48 -0.45
CA GLY A 120 -14.98 10.79 -0.81
C GLY A 120 -13.44 10.84 -0.81
N LEU A 121 -12.74 9.71 -0.82
CA LEU A 121 -11.27 9.67 -0.78
C LEU A 121 -10.61 10.04 -2.12
N GLY A 122 -11.32 9.86 -3.25
CA GLY A 122 -10.73 10.05 -4.59
C GLY A 122 -9.44 9.23 -4.75
N LYS A 123 -8.35 9.90 -5.14
CA LYS A 123 -7.03 9.25 -5.31
C LYS A 123 -6.35 8.79 -4.02
N ARG A 124 -6.86 9.16 -2.83
CA ARG A 124 -6.42 8.58 -1.54
C ARG A 124 -6.97 7.16 -1.34
N PHE A 125 -7.92 6.71 -2.16
CA PHE A 125 -8.41 5.33 -2.15
C PHE A 125 -7.44 4.44 -2.95
N ALA A 126 -6.62 3.65 -2.27
CA ALA A 126 -5.73 2.68 -2.90
C ALA A 126 -6.44 1.31 -2.97
N LEU A 127 -6.71 0.80 -4.17
CA LEU A 127 -7.43 -0.46 -4.39
C LEU A 127 -6.49 -1.57 -4.85
N GLU A 128 -6.32 -2.62 -4.05
CA GLU A 128 -5.60 -3.82 -4.46
C GLU A 128 -6.57 -4.95 -4.81
N ILE A 129 -6.51 -5.38 -6.06
CA ILE A 129 -7.35 -6.44 -6.60
C ILE A 129 -6.62 -7.78 -6.42
N ARG A 130 -7.20 -8.69 -5.62
CA ARG A 130 -6.63 -10.03 -5.42
C ARG A 130 -7.22 -11.10 -6.34
N ASN A 131 -8.34 -10.82 -6.98
CA ASN A 131 -8.92 -11.76 -7.93
C ASN A 131 -8.16 -11.69 -9.26
N ARG A 132 -7.63 -12.82 -9.72
CA ARG A 132 -6.77 -12.90 -10.91
C ARG A 132 -7.49 -12.54 -12.21
N GLU A 133 -8.74 -12.94 -12.35
CA GLU A 133 -9.53 -12.63 -13.56
C GLU A 133 -9.75 -11.12 -13.65
N VAL A 134 -10.14 -10.48 -12.55
CA VAL A 134 -10.37 -9.03 -12.52
C VAL A 134 -9.08 -8.24 -12.71
N LEU A 135 -7.97 -8.68 -12.10
CA LEU A 135 -6.68 -8.00 -12.23
C LEU A 135 -6.09 -8.10 -13.65
N GLY A 136 -6.42 -9.17 -14.38
CA GLY A 136 -6.03 -9.38 -15.77
C GLY A 136 -7.01 -8.83 -16.81
N ASP A 137 -8.12 -8.21 -16.38
CA ASP A 137 -9.09 -7.57 -17.27
C ASP A 137 -8.74 -6.09 -17.44
N GLU A 138 -8.18 -5.75 -18.60
CA GLU A 138 -7.74 -4.37 -18.90
C GLU A 138 -8.89 -3.36 -18.88
N GLY A 139 -10.06 -3.73 -19.40
CA GLY A 139 -11.21 -2.81 -19.46
C GLY A 139 -11.75 -2.46 -18.06
N LEU A 140 -11.80 -3.46 -17.17
CA LEU A 140 -12.11 -3.20 -15.75
C LEU A 140 -11.02 -2.37 -15.07
N CYS A 141 -9.76 -2.64 -15.37
CA CYS A 141 -8.63 -1.91 -14.81
C CYS A 141 -8.62 -0.44 -15.22
N GLU A 142 -8.90 -0.11 -16.50
CA GLU A 142 -9.03 1.26 -16.99
C GLU A 142 -10.09 2.04 -16.20
N ALA A 143 -11.28 1.44 -16.00
CA ALA A 143 -12.35 2.06 -15.22
C ALA A 143 -11.97 2.32 -13.75
N ILE A 144 -11.07 1.51 -13.18
CA ILE A 144 -10.54 1.67 -11.83
C ILE A 144 -9.50 2.81 -11.80
N VAL A 145 -8.56 2.84 -12.76
CA VAL A 145 -7.53 3.88 -12.88
C VAL A 145 -8.14 5.28 -12.93
N GLU A 146 -9.28 5.46 -13.60
CA GLU A 146 -9.95 6.76 -13.65
C GLU A 146 -10.43 7.23 -12.28
N LYS A 147 -11.02 6.35 -11.47
CA LYS A 147 -11.77 6.73 -10.26
C LYS A 147 -10.94 6.72 -8.99
N VAL A 148 -9.99 5.79 -8.87
CA VAL A 148 -9.20 5.57 -7.64
C VAL A 148 -7.71 5.42 -7.99
N THR A 149 -6.89 5.05 -7.00
CA THR A 149 -5.49 4.65 -7.22
C THR A 149 -5.41 3.13 -7.19
N PRO A 150 -5.32 2.43 -8.33
CA PRO A 150 -5.11 0.99 -8.32
C PRO A 150 -3.71 0.66 -7.80
N VAL A 151 -3.62 -0.41 -7.03
CA VAL A 151 -2.38 -0.92 -6.46
C VAL A 151 -1.75 -1.86 -7.47
N SER A 152 -0.62 -1.42 -8.02
CA SER A 152 0.31 -2.23 -8.79
C SER A 152 0.86 -3.35 -7.91
N VAL A 153 1.16 -4.49 -8.51
CA VAL A 153 1.64 -5.67 -7.78
C VAL A 153 2.81 -6.35 -8.48
N ASP A 154 3.77 -6.78 -7.68
CA ASP A 154 4.70 -7.84 -8.06
C ASP A 154 4.50 -9.01 -7.09
N SER A 155 4.06 -10.14 -7.62
CA SER A 155 3.57 -11.30 -6.88
C SER A 155 3.77 -12.60 -7.68
N PRO A 156 3.52 -13.79 -7.09
CA PRO A 156 3.58 -15.04 -7.85
C PRO A 156 2.50 -15.14 -8.93
N ASP A 157 1.38 -14.43 -8.78
CA ASP A 157 0.28 -14.44 -9.75
C ASP A 157 0.52 -13.45 -10.91
N PHE A 158 1.14 -12.30 -10.62
CA PHE A 158 1.43 -11.24 -11.57
C PHE A 158 2.77 -10.59 -11.25
N ARG A 159 3.71 -10.64 -12.21
CA ARG A 159 5.01 -9.99 -12.11
C ARG A 159 4.94 -8.61 -12.74
N ASP A 160 5.42 -7.60 -12.03
CA ASP A 160 5.42 -6.20 -12.46
C ASP A 160 4.12 -5.73 -13.13
N ARG A 161 2.96 -6.02 -12.53
CA ARG A 161 1.69 -5.43 -12.99
C ARG A 161 1.65 -3.99 -12.50
N ILE A 162 2.16 -3.09 -13.32
CA ILE A 162 2.20 -1.65 -13.04
C ILE A 162 1.00 -0.97 -13.70
N PHE A 163 0.27 -0.18 -12.91
CA PHE A 163 -0.83 0.63 -13.43
C PHE A 163 -0.32 2.04 -13.80
N PRO A 164 -0.73 2.58 -14.96
CA PRO A 164 -0.35 3.92 -15.38
C PRO A 164 -0.97 4.98 -14.48
N GLY A 165 -0.31 6.14 -14.41
CA GLY A 165 -0.90 7.34 -13.82
C GLY A 165 0.11 8.25 -13.14
N LYS A 166 -0.36 9.43 -12.71
CA LYS A 166 0.46 10.41 -11.96
C LYS A 166 1.02 9.86 -10.66
N ILE A 167 0.36 8.85 -10.09
CA ILE A 167 0.76 8.18 -8.86
C ILE A 167 0.80 6.69 -9.14
N VAL A 168 1.96 6.08 -8.97
CA VAL A 168 2.10 4.63 -8.91
C VAL A 168 2.13 4.20 -7.44
N TYR A 169 1.25 3.30 -7.05
CA TYR A 169 1.31 2.59 -5.76
C TYR A 169 1.62 1.13 -6.06
N LEU A 170 2.78 0.63 -5.64
CA LEU A 170 3.25 -0.74 -5.87
C LEU A 170 3.43 -1.50 -4.56
N ARG A 171 2.96 -2.74 -4.52
CA ARG A 171 3.25 -3.71 -3.45
C ARG A 171 4.09 -4.87 -3.98
N MET A 172 5.24 -5.07 -3.35
CA MET A 172 6.19 -6.14 -3.67
C MET A 172 5.95 -7.33 -2.73
N HIS A 173 5.37 -8.41 -3.25
CA HIS A 173 4.95 -9.60 -2.51
C HIS A 173 5.89 -10.80 -2.61
N GLY A 174 6.77 -10.81 -3.61
CA GLY A 174 7.64 -11.93 -3.97
C GLY A 174 7.20 -12.61 -5.28
N ARG A 175 8.13 -13.16 -6.07
CA ARG A 175 7.82 -13.74 -7.39
C ARG A 175 7.63 -15.26 -7.42
N GLU A 176 8.30 -15.97 -6.50
CA GLU A 176 8.26 -17.44 -6.43
C GLU A 176 7.48 -17.93 -5.21
N GLY A 177 7.28 -17.06 -4.22
CA GLY A 177 6.55 -17.36 -3.01
C GLY A 177 5.93 -16.09 -2.44
N TRP A 178 4.71 -16.22 -1.94
CA TRP A 178 4.06 -15.13 -1.21
C TRP A 178 4.83 -14.85 0.08
N TYR A 179 5.22 -13.58 0.25
CA TYR A 179 5.80 -13.00 1.45
C TYR A 179 7.18 -13.55 1.88
N CYS A 180 7.66 -14.61 1.24
CA CYS A 180 8.97 -15.21 1.48
C CYS A 180 9.79 -15.18 0.18
N TYR A 181 10.33 -14.00 -0.12
CA TYR A 181 11.17 -13.80 -1.30
C TYR A 181 12.24 -12.75 -1.02
N ALA A 182 13.44 -12.93 -1.58
CA ALA A 182 14.51 -11.96 -1.48
C ALA A 182 14.80 -11.41 -2.87
N TYR A 183 14.25 -10.23 -3.19
CA TYR A 183 14.47 -9.61 -4.48
C TYR A 183 15.96 -9.30 -4.68
N SER A 184 16.47 -9.62 -5.86
CA SER A 184 17.79 -9.19 -6.30
C SER A 184 17.78 -7.71 -6.70
N GLY A 185 18.97 -7.08 -6.70
CA GLY A 185 19.13 -5.71 -7.20
C GLY A 185 18.72 -5.56 -8.66
N LYS A 186 18.94 -6.61 -9.47
CA LYS A 186 18.55 -6.65 -10.88
C LYS A 186 17.02 -6.57 -11.02
N GLU A 187 16.28 -7.40 -10.30
CA GLU A 187 14.82 -7.40 -10.35
C GLU A 187 14.23 -6.07 -9.87
N MET A 188 14.79 -5.49 -8.80
CA MET A 188 14.34 -4.18 -8.33
C MET A 188 14.62 -3.07 -9.35
N ARG A 189 15.74 -3.12 -10.08
CA ARG A 189 16.02 -2.18 -11.19
C ARG A 189 15.08 -2.39 -12.37
N GLU A 190 14.75 -3.63 -12.72
CA GLU A 190 13.74 -3.93 -13.75
C GLU A 190 12.37 -3.35 -13.39
N THR A 191 11.91 -3.59 -12.15
CA THR A 191 10.64 -3.04 -11.67
C THR A 191 10.68 -1.52 -11.62
N ALA A 192 11.76 -0.91 -11.13
CA ALA A 192 11.92 0.55 -11.09
C ALA A 192 11.90 1.17 -12.50
N GLY A 193 12.53 0.51 -13.49
CA GLY A 193 12.47 0.92 -14.90
C GLY A 193 11.04 0.97 -15.42
N LYS A 194 10.25 -0.07 -15.18
CA LYS A 194 8.83 -0.10 -15.57
C LYS A 194 7.99 1.00 -14.90
N ILE A 195 8.27 1.33 -13.64
CA ILE A 195 7.60 2.45 -12.96
C ILE A 195 7.93 3.77 -13.68
N LEU A 196 9.18 3.96 -14.11
CA LEU A 196 9.62 5.19 -14.79
C LEU A 196 9.06 5.32 -16.20
N GLU A 197 8.90 4.20 -16.91
CA GLU A 197 8.26 4.17 -18.24
C GLU A 197 6.84 4.73 -18.22
N GLU A 198 6.11 4.56 -17.10
CA GLU A 198 4.78 5.16 -16.89
C GLU A 198 4.82 6.68 -16.61
N GLY A 199 6.00 7.27 -16.41
CA GLY A 199 6.20 8.70 -16.17
C GLY A 199 5.45 9.32 -14.98
N PRO A 200 5.35 8.66 -13.80
CA PRO A 200 4.57 9.20 -12.69
C PRO A 200 5.23 10.43 -12.04
N GLU A 201 4.40 11.29 -11.46
CA GLU A 201 4.86 12.38 -10.59
C GLU A 201 5.39 11.82 -9.26
N LYS A 202 4.70 10.80 -8.72
CA LYS A 202 5.05 10.12 -7.46
C LYS A 202 4.97 8.60 -7.58
N ALA A 203 5.92 7.89 -6.99
CA ALA A 203 5.88 6.44 -6.86
C ALA A 203 5.97 6.03 -5.39
N TYR A 204 5.04 5.19 -4.94
CA TYR A 204 5.03 4.58 -3.62
C TYR A 204 5.29 3.09 -3.77
N VAL A 205 6.35 2.57 -3.14
CA VAL A 205 6.71 1.15 -3.21
C VAL A 205 6.75 0.58 -1.80
N TYR A 206 5.89 -0.40 -1.52
CA TYR A 206 5.83 -1.08 -0.24
C TYR A 206 6.26 -2.53 -0.38
N PHE A 207 7.29 -2.92 0.37
CA PHE A 207 7.70 -4.31 0.48
C PHE A 207 6.86 -5.03 1.53
N ASN A 208 6.32 -6.20 1.15
CA ASN A 208 5.53 -7.08 2.00
C ASN A 208 6.06 -8.52 1.98
N ASN A 209 7.38 -8.68 1.85
CA ASN A 209 8.12 -9.95 1.81
C ASN A 209 8.86 -10.27 3.12
N ASP A 210 8.15 -10.09 4.24
CA ASP A 210 8.53 -10.41 5.62
C ASP A 210 9.97 -10.01 6.02
N HIS A 211 10.85 -11.00 6.22
CA HIS A 211 12.18 -10.78 6.78
C HIS A 211 13.10 -9.99 5.84
N ASN A 212 12.81 -9.98 4.53
CA ASN A 212 13.63 -9.29 3.53
C ASN A 212 13.19 -7.85 3.27
N MET A 213 12.02 -7.43 3.78
CA MET A 213 11.40 -6.15 3.45
C MET A 213 12.33 -4.96 3.67
N LEU A 214 12.96 -4.85 4.85
CA LEU A 214 13.79 -3.69 5.17
C LEU A 214 15.01 -3.60 4.23
N LYS A 215 15.64 -4.75 3.94
CA LYS A 215 16.82 -4.79 3.06
C LYS A 215 16.41 -4.40 1.63
N ASN A 216 15.34 -5.00 1.11
CA ASN A 216 14.89 -4.70 -0.24
C ASN A 216 14.36 -3.27 -0.38
N ALA A 217 13.61 -2.77 0.60
CA ALA A 217 13.11 -1.39 0.60
C ALA A 217 14.24 -0.35 0.55
N ARG A 218 15.34 -0.56 1.30
CA ARG A 218 16.51 0.33 1.24
C ARG A 218 17.16 0.33 -0.14
N VAL A 219 17.41 -0.86 -0.70
CA VAL A 219 18.02 -0.98 -2.03
C VAL A 219 17.11 -0.37 -3.10
N MET A 220 15.80 -0.58 -3.03
CA MET A 220 14.85 0.03 -3.95
C MET A 220 14.83 1.56 -3.82
N LEU A 221 14.90 2.11 -2.61
CA LEU A 221 14.97 3.56 -2.42
C LEU A 221 16.22 4.16 -3.06
N ASP A 222 17.37 3.51 -2.88
CA ASP A 222 18.63 3.93 -3.51
C ASP A 222 18.51 3.90 -5.05
N ILE A 223 17.99 2.80 -5.62
CA ILE A 223 17.73 2.67 -7.05
C ILE A 223 16.80 3.77 -7.57
N MET A 224 15.69 4.03 -6.88
CA MET A 224 14.70 5.01 -7.32
C MET A 224 15.26 6.44 -7.27
N ASN A 225 16.13 6.75 -6.30
CA ASN A 225 16.82 8.04 -6.21
C ASN A 225 17.85 8.20 -7.33
N GLU A 226 18.62 7.15 -7.63
CA GLU A 226 19.56 7.14 -8.76
C GLU A 226 18.87 7.42 -10.09
N LEU A 227 17.71 6.80 -10.33
CA LEU A 227 16.98 6.92 -11.60
C LEU A 227 16.10 8.18 -11.70
N SER A 228 15.87 8.88 -10.59
CA SER A 228 15.09 10.13 -10.57
C SER A 228 15.95 11.39 -10.74
N THR A 229 17.28 11.22 -10.84
CA THR A 229 18.27 12.28 -11.09
C THR A 229 18.51 12.42 -12.59
#